data_AF-A0A7C4RI01-F1
#
_entry.id   AF-A0A7C4RI01-F1
#
_cell.length_a   1.000
_cell.length_b   1.000
_cell.length_c   1.000
_cell.angle_alpha   90.00
_cell.angle_beta   90.00
_cell.angle_gamma   90.00
#
_symmetry.space_group_name_H-M   'P 1'
#
loop_
_entity.id
_entity.type
_entity.pdbx_description
1 polymer ?
#
loop_
_entity_poly.entity_id
_entity_poly.type
_entity_poly.pdbx_seq_one_letter_code
_entity_poly.pdbx_strand_id
1 'polypeptide(L)'
;MSQTNNLLKDISDKLDKIMRLLALETVKGIEKEKDKIELLDSLGFRPVEIAKLLNKNLNVITAHLSAIRKRKETLSKTSEQAQITEPSKGEN
;
A
#
# COMPACT_ATOMS: atom_id res chain seq x y z
N MET A 1 -26.57 5.30 27.48
CA MET A 1 -25.48 5.28 26.48
C MET A 1 -24.72 6.58 26.66
N SER A 2 -23.66 6.51 27.45
CA SER A 2 -23.21 7.57 28.36
C SER A 2 -22.08 8.40 27.74
N GLN A 3 -21.94 9.66 28.15
CA GLN A 3 -20.99 10.70 27.68
C GLN A 3 -19.61 10.20 27.18
N THR A 4 -19.06 9.15 27.80
CA THR A 4 -17.84 8.44 27.38
C THR A 4 -17.83 8.03 25.91
N ASN A 5 -18.96 7.53 25.37
CA ASN A 5 -19.04 7.09 23.96
C ASN A 5 -18.87 8.27 22.99
N ASN A 6 -19.42 9.44 23.34
CA ASN A 6 -19.29 10.65 22.54
C ASN A 6 -17.85 11.15 22.58
N LEU A 7 -17.23 11.17 23.77
CA LEU A 7 -15.82 11.55 23.91
C LEU A 7 -14.89 10.62 23.12
N LEU A 8 -15.09 9.30 23.20
CA LEU A 8 -14.29 8.34 22.43
C LEU A 8 -14.46 8.54 20.92
N LYS A 9 -15.69 8.82 20.47
CA LYS A 9 -15.95 9.15 19.07
C LYS A 9 -15.20 10.43 18.65
N ASP A 10 -15.25 11.48 19.45
CA ASP A 10 -14.56 12.74 19.15
C ASP A 10 -13.03 12.57 19.10
N ILE A 11 -12.47 11.76 20.01
CA ILE A 11 -11.06 11.40 20.00
C ILE A 11 -10.73 10.62 18.71
N SER A 12 -11.54 9.62 18.37
CA SER A 12 -11.36 8.83 17.15
C SER A 12 -11.40 9.72 15.89
N ASP A 13 -12.33 10.67 15.83
CA ASP A 13 -12.48 11.61 14.71
C ASP A 13 -11.26 12.55 14.60
N LYS A 14 -10.67 12.96 15.74
CA LYS A 14 -9.43 13.74 15.75
C LYS A 14 -8.21 12.91 15.32
N LEU A 15 -8.12 11.67 15.79
CA LEU A 15 -7.04 10.76 15.41
C LEU A 15 -7.08 10.45 13.90
N ASP A 16 -8.27 10.24 13.33
CA ASP A 16 -8.42 10.04 11.88
C ASP A 16 -7.90 11.25 11.09
N LYS A 17 -8.19 12.48 11.54
CA LYS A 17 -7.65 13.70 10.91
C LYS A 17 -6.12 13.77 10.98
N ILE A 18 -5.53 13.43 12.13
CA ILE A 18 -4.07 13.42 12.30
C ILE A 18 -3.44 12.36 11.39
N MET A 19 -4.00 11.16 11.33
CA MET A 19 -3.53 10.08 10.46
C MET A 19 -3.55 10.49 8.98
N ARG A 20 -4.62 11.17 8.54
CA ARG A 20 -4.71 11.69 7.17
C ARG A 20 -3.65 12.76 6.87
N LEU A 21 -3.42 13.68 7.81
CA LEU A 21 -2.38 14.71 7.66
C LEU A 21 -0.98 14.11 7.56
N LEU A 22 -0.68 13.13 8.42
CA LEU A 22 0.60 12.41 8.37
C LEU A 22 0.74 11.65 7.06
N ALA A 23 -0.30 10.96 6.59
CA ALA A 23 -0.28 10.25 5.32
C ALA A 23 0.03 11.18 4.14
N LEU A 24 -0.58 12.38 4.13
CA LEU A 24 -0.31 13.40 3.10
C LEU A 24 1.14 13.88 3.13
N GLU A 25 1.70 14.12 4.32
CA GLU A 25 3.11 14.51 4.45
C GLU A 25 4.05 13.37 4.03
N THR A 26 3.70 12.12 4.33
CA THR A 26 4.53 10.95 4.00
C THR A 26 4.68 10.75 2.48
N VAL A 27 3.64 11.07 1.70
CA VAL A 27 3.68 10.96 0.24
C VAL A 27 4.16 12.22 -0.46
N LYS A 28 4.48 13.27 0.30
CA LYS A 28 5.01 14.53 -0.21
C LYS A 28 6.44 14.33 -0.70
N GLY A 29 6.77 14.90 -1.86
CA GLY A 29 8.08 14.71 -2.49
C GLY A 29 8.23 13.40 -3.29
N ILE A 30 7.29 12.45 -3.17
CA ILE A 30 7.23 11.32 -4.09
C ILE A 30 6.70 11.83 -5.44
N GLU A 31 7.43 11.61 -6.53
CA GLU A 31 7.00 12.06 -7.86
C GLU A 31 5.99 11.10 -8.48
N LYS A 32 6.25 9.80 -8.38
CA LYS A 32 5.46 8.77 -9.03
C LYS A 32 4.21 8.46 -8.22
N GLU A 33 3.04 8.63 -8.85
CA GLU A 33 1.74 8.33 -8.24
C GLU A 33 1.63 6.88 -7.76
N LYS A 34 2.18 5.95 -8.55
CA LYS A 34 2.23 4.53 -8.21
C LYS A 34 2.95 4.26 -6.89
N ASP A 35 4.06 4.96 -6.64
CA ASP A 35 4.87 4.77 -5.43
C ASP A 35 4.13 5.33 -4.20
N LYS A 36 3.36 6.42 -4.38
CA LYS A 36 2.44 6.91 -3.32
C LYS A 36 1.36 5.89 -2.97
N ILE A 37 0.74 5.29 -3.99
CA ILE A 37 -0.32 4.29 -3.81
C ILE A 37 0.25 3.04 -3.11
N GLU A 38 1.41 2.56 -3.54
CA GLU A 38 2.08 1.41 -2.95
C GLU A 38 2.49 1.67 -1.49
N LEU A 39 3.01 2.86 -1.20
CA LEU A 39 3.35 3.26 0.17
C LEU A 39 2.10 3.29 1.06
N LEU A 40 1.02 3.96 0.63
CA LEU A 40 -0.21 4.03 1.44
C LEU A 40 -0.87 2.65 1.64
N ASP A 41 -0.87 1.77 0.63
CA ASP A 41 -1.34 0.39 0.78
C ASP A 41 -0.48 -0.38 1.81
N SER A 42 0.85 -0.19 1.78
CA SER A 42 1.76 -0.81 2.76
C SER A 42 1.56 -0.32 4.20
N LEU A 43 1.06 0.91 4.36
CA LEU A 43 0.69 1.51 5.64
C LEU A 43 -0.71 1.09 6.11
N GLY A 44 -1.40 0.23 5.35
CA GLY A 44 -2.71 -0.34 5.72
C GLY A 44 -3.91 0.51 5.34
N PHE A 45 -3.74 1.56 4.54
CA PHE A 45 -4.88 2.34 4.05
C PHE A 45 -5.70 1.52 3.04
N ARG A 46 -7.02 1.54 3.19
CA ARG A 46 -7.92 0.87 2.24
C ARG A 46 -7.99 1.65 0.93
N PRO A 47 -8.32 1.00 -0.21
CA PRO A 47 -8.40 1.66 -1.51
C PRO A 47 -9.27 2.93 -1.53
N VAL A 48 -10.39 2.92 -0.80
CA VAL A 48 -11.30 4.07 -0.66
C VAL A 48 -10.64 5.24 0.09
N GLU A 49 -9.81 4.94 1.09
CA GLU A 49 -9.08 5.96 1.85
C GLU A 49 -7.94 6.55 1.02
N ILE A 50 -7.21 5.72 0.29
CA ILE A 50 -6.16 6.15 -0.65
C ILE A 50 -6.75 7.06 -1.73
N ALA A 51 -7.88 6.67 -2.32
CA ALA A 51 -8.59 7.49 -3.31
C ALA A 51 -8.96 8.87 -2.77
N LYS A 52 -9.45 8.94 -1.53
CA LYS A 52 -9.76 10.20 -0.85
C LYS A 52 -8.52 11.03 -0.55
N LEU A 53 -7.44 10.41 -0.06
CA LEU A 53 -6.19 11.09 0.30
C LEU A 53 -5.50 11.70 -0.93
N LEU A 54 -5.45 10.97 -2.03
CA LEU A 54 -4.80 11.41 -3.26
C LEU A 54 -5.71 12.21 -4.19
N ASN A 55 -6.99 12.38 -3.81
CA ASN A 55 -8.04 12.97 -4.65
C ASN A 55 -8.14 12.31 -6.04
N LYS A 56 -8.32 10.98 -6.07
CA LYS A 56 -8.34 10.15 -7.27
C LYS A 56 -9.60 9.28 -7.34
N ASN A 57 -9.88 8.76 -8.53
CA ASN A 57 -10.96 7.81 -8.72
C ASN A 57 -10.59 6.43 -8.14
N LEU A 58 -11.51 5.83 -7.36
CA LEU A 58 -11.33 4.52 -6.73
C LEU A 58 -11.00 3.41 -7.73
N ASN A 59 -11.57 3.44 -8.94
CA ASN A 59 -11.33 2.43 -9.98
C ASN A 59 -9.86 2.46 -10.42
N VAL A 60 -9.27 3.66 -10.53
CA VAL A 60 -7.85 3.84 -10.88
C VAL A 60 -6.95 3.29 -9.78
N ILE A 61 -7.25 3.61 -8.52
CA ILE A 61 -6.51 3.08 -7.36
C ILE A 61 -6.57 1.55 -7.33
N THR A 62 -7.76 0.98 -7.50
CA THR A 62 -7.97 -0.48 -7.46
C THR A 62 -7.22 -1.19 -8.60
N ALA A 63 -7.23 -0.60 -9.79
CA ALA A 63 -6.45 -1.12 -10.93
C ALA A 63 -4.94 -1.08 -10.66
N HIS A 64 -4.42 0.03 -10.10
CA HIS A 64 -3.02 0.16 -9.71
C HIS A 64 -2.61 -0.88 -8.67
N LEU A 65 -3.41 -1.05 -7.61
CA LEU A 65 -3.15 -2.05 -6.56
C LEU A 65 -3.18 -3.47 -7.12
N SER A 66 -4.12 -3.77 -8.02
CA SER A 66 -4.18 -5.07 -8.70
C SER A 66 -2.93 -5.32 -9.55
N ALA A 67 -2.44 -4.30 -10.27
CA ALA A 67 -1.21 -4.39 -11.04
C ALA A 67 0.04 -4.51 -10.15
N ILE A 68 0.05 -3.91 -8.96
CA ILE A 68 1.13 -4.09 -7.97
C ILE A 68 1.16 -5.52 -7.46
N ARG A 69 0.01 -6.09 -7.07
CA ARG A 69 -0.10 -7.46 -6.55
C ARG A 69 0.33 -8.50 -7.57
N LYS A 70 -0.16 -8.40 -8.81
CA LYS A 70 0.25 -9.29 -9.92
C LYS A 70 1.77 -9.26 -10.14
N ARG A 71 2.41 -8.09 -10.08
CA ARG A 71 3.87 -7.98 -10.23
C ARG A 71 4.62 -8.63 -9.08
N LYS A 72 4.15 -8.49 -7.84
CA LYS A 72 4.74 -9.18 -6.68
C LYS A 72 4.65 -10.69 -6.81
N GLU A 73 3.51 -11.20 -7.27
CA GLU A 73 3.32 -12.64 -7.53
C GLU A 73 4.27 -13.17 -8.62
N THR A 74 4.44 -12.45 -9.73
CA THR A 74 5.39 -12.86 -10.78
C THR A 74 6.84 -12.82 -10.32
N LEU A 75 7.23 -11.82 -9.51
CA LEU A 75 8.58 -11.73 -8.96
C LEU A 75 8.88 -12.89 -7.99
N SER A 76 7.90 -13.32 -7.20
CA SER A 76 8.04 -14.48 -6.32
C SER A 76 8.22 -15.80 -7.10
N LYS A 77 7.55 -15.96 -8.24
CA LYS A 77 7.65 -17.17 -9.08
C LYS A 77 8.98 -17.25 -9.86
N THR A 78 9.54 -16.13 -10.29
CA THR A 78 10.83 -16.10 -10.99
C THR A 78 12.02 -16.38 -10.06
N SER A 79 11.90 -16.04 -8.77
CA SER A 79 12.97 -16.27 -7.80
C SER A 79 13.08 -17.73 -7.33
N GLU A 80 12.03 -18.53 -7.46
CA GLU A 80 12.06 -19.99 -7.20
C GLU A 80 12.70 -20.81 -8.33
N GLN A 81 12.67 -20.32 -9.59
CA GLN A 81 13.26 -21.02 -10.73
C GLN A 81 14.75 -20.77 -10.94
N ALA A 82 15.33 -19.75 -10.29
CA ALA A 82 16.76 -19.43 -10.43
C ALA A 82 17.69 -20.30 -9.55
N GLN A 83 17.15 -21.15 -8.67
CA GLN A 83 17.94 -22.04 -7.79
C GLN A 83 18.03 -23.49 -8.28
N ILE A 84 17.43 -23.85 -9.42
CA ILE A 84 17.35 -25.22 -9.93
C ILE A 84 17.83 -25.30 -11.38
N THR A 85 19.12 -25.05 -11.66
CA THR A 85 19.95 -25.70 -12.71
C THR A 85 21.20 -24.86 -13.00
N GLU A 86 22.23 -24.97 -12.17
CA GLU A 86 23.60 -24.92 -12.68
C GLU A 86 24.00 -26.36 -13.05
N PRO A 87 24.38 -26.66 -14.31
CA PRO A 87 24.96 -27.94 -14.65
C PRO A 87 26.40 -27.94 -14.11
N SER A 88 26.62 -28.63 -12.99
CA SER A 88 27.97 -28.97 -12.55
C SER A 88 28.58 -29.96 -13.56
N LYS A 89 29.30 -29.40 -14.55
CA LYS A 89 30.36 -30.09 -15.27
C LYS A 89 31.60 -30.03 -14.39
N GLY A 90 32.05 -31.17 -13.91
CA GLY A 90 33.40 -31.46 -13.42
C GLY A 90 33.60 -32.96 -13.54
N GLU A 91 34.27 -33.42 -14.60
CA GLU A 91 35.71 -33.74 -14.58
C GLU A 91 36.05 -34.84 -13.57
N ASN A 92 36.07 -36.10 -14.04
CA ASN A 92 37.26 -36.95 -14.11
C ASN A 92 36.95 -38.28 -14.83
#